data_AF-V4RHU1-F1
#
_entry.id   AF-V4RHU1-F1
#
_cell.length_a   1.000
_cell.length_b   1.000
_cell.length_c   1.000
_cell.angle_alpha   90.00
_cell.angle_beta   90.00
_cell.angle_gamma   90.00
#
_symmetry.space_group_name_H-M   'P 1'
#
loop_
_entity.id
_entity.type
_entity.pdbx_description
1 polymer ?
#
loop_
_entity_poly.entity_id
_entity_poly.type
_entity_poly.pdbx_seq_one_letter_code
_entity_poly.pdbx_strand_id
1 'polypeptide(L)'
;MSIRNAQIAVAIAAIVVIIAMLSMCARKPAENKRAELGNTAYEVAVTFTPAATAAMKTLGQGATVEGFFYGAPVEAARDKVDDDGHIPAGMDQVDIAANTQTVKMPGSGIDPDVMAHIAGGKPSLMVRVYSSTTAGTPNQLDCTTFNGTLAAAQTAPVAIACDIR
;
A
#
# COMPACT_ATOMS: atom_id res chain seq x y z
N MET A 1 29.11 11.74 68.94
CA MET A 1 29.54 11.79 67.52
C MET A 1 29.20 10.45 66.89
N SER A 2 28.60 10.43 65.69
CA SER A 2 28.36 9.24 64.84
C SER A 2 27.05 8.41 64.99
N ILE A 3 25.88 9.06 64.90
CA ILE A 3 24.58 8.37 64.60
C ILE A 3 24.00 8.81 63.23
N ARG A 4 24.52 9.89 62.63
CA ARG A 4 24.00 10.47 61.39
C ARG A 4 24.41 9.73 60.10
N ASN A 5 25.41 8.86 60.14
CA ASN A 5 25.97 8.28 58.91
C ASN A 5 25.31 6.96 58.48
N ALA A 6 24.54 6.29 59.36
CA ALA A 6 23.94 4.99 59.04
C ALA A 6 22.59 5.09 58.31
N GLN A 7 21.85 6.20 58.44
CA GLN A 7 20.54 6.35 57.79
C GLN A 7 20.60 6.80 56.32
N ILE A 8 21.74 7.28 55.85
CA ILE A 8 21.91 7.72 54.45
C ILE A 8 22.13 6.52 53.52
N ALA A 9 22.70 5.42 54.02
CA ALA A 9 23.01 4.24 53.19
C ALA A 9 21.77 3.40 52.81
N VAL A 10 20.76 3.34 53.67
CA VAL A 10 19.54 2.51 53.45
C VAL A 10 18.59 3.16 52.43
N ALA A 11 18.55 4.49 52.36
CA ALA A 11 17.68 5.21 51.43
C ALA A 11 18.13 5.12 49.96
N ILE A 12 19.45 4.94 49.72
CA ILE A 12 19.99 4.89 48.36
C ILE A 12 19.77 3.52 47.70
N ALA A 13 19.79 2.43 48.48
CA ALA A 13 19.61 1.08 47.95
C ALA A 13 18.16 0.80 47.47
N ALA A 14 17.15 1.42 48.11
CA ALA A 14 15.74 1.22 47.74
C ALA A 14 15.34 1.97 46.44
N ILE A 15 16.00 3.09 46.13
CA ILE A 15 15.68 3.91 44.96
C ILE A 15 16.23 3.28 43.67
N VAL A 16 17.36 2.57 43.73
CA VAL A 16 18.00 1.95 42.56
C VAL A 16 17.19 0.74 42.04
N VAL A 17 16.49 0.00 42.91
CA VAL A 17 15.69 -1.18 42.51
C VAL A 17 14.35 -0.78 41.86
N ILE A 18 13.76 0.35 42.25
CA ILE A 18 12.48 0.84 41.69
C ILE A 18 12.67 1.42 40.28
N ILE A 19 13.82 2.04 40.00
CA ILE A 19 14.13 2.57 38.65
C ILE A 19 14.35 1.42 37.64
N ALA A 20 14.79 0.24 38.09
CA ALA A 20 15.00 -0.92 37.22
C ALA A 20 13.70 -1.59 36.74
N MET A 21 12.55 -1.38 37.40
CA MET A 21 11.26 -1.98 37.00
C MET A 21 10.45 -1.14 36.01
N LEU A 22 10.83 0.12 35.75
CA LEU A 22 10.13 1.01 34.82
C LEU A 22 10.58 0.86 33.35
N SER A 23 11.67 0.13 33.08
CA SER A 23 12.21 -0.05 31.73
C SER A 23 11.72 -1.30 30.99
N MET A 24 10.81 -2.09 31.57
CA MET A 24 10.23 -3.27 30.90
C MET A 24 9.01 -2.97 30.01
N CYS A 25 8.68 -1.69 29.81
CA CYS A 25 7.86 -1.24 28.69
C CYS A 25 8.71 -1.02 27.43
N ALA A 26 9.73 -1.85 27.21
CA ALA A 26 10.32 -2.00 25.89
C ALA A 26 9.21 -2.53 24.99
N ARG A 27 8.49 -1.61 24.34
CA ARG A 27 7.61 -1.91 23.21
C ARG A 27 8.42 -2.85 22.33
N LYS A 28 8.01 -4.12 22.29
CA LYS A 28 8.46 -5.07 21.28
C LYS A 28 8.44 -4.29 19.97
N PRO A 29 9.55 -4.20 19.21
CA PRO A 29 9.49 -3.47 17.97
C PRO A 29 8.36 -4.13 17.18
N ALA A 30 7.28 -3.39 16.96
CA ALA A 30 6.54 -3.51 15.72
C ALA A 30 7.55 -3.05 14.67
N GLU A 31 8.50 -3.93 14.42
CA GLU A 31 9.56 -3.79 13.44
C GLU A 31 8.83 -3.55 12.13
N ASN A 32 9.27 -2.51 11.46
CA ASN A 32 8.51 -1.77 10.49
C ASN A 32 8.32 -2.68 9.26
N LYS A 33 7.35 -3.61 9.27
CA LYS A 33 7.15 -4.62 8.21
C LYS A 33 6.99 -3.98 6.82
N ARG A 34 6.54 -2.73 6.78
CA ARG A 34 6.55 -1.86 5.59
C ARG A 34 7.96 -1.65 5.04
N ALA A 35 8.96 -1.42 5.88
CA ALA A 35 10.35 -1.21 5.48
C ALA A 35 10.96 -2.49 4.86
N GLU A 36 10.52 -3.67 5.27
CA GLU A 36 10.96 -4.96 4.70
C GLU A 36 10.49 -5.15 3.25
N LEU A 37 9.37 -4.53 2.86
CA LEU A 37 8.89 -4.54 1.47
C LEU A 37 9.78 -3.73 0.52
N GLY A 38 10.65 -2.86 1.06
CA GLY A 38 11.49 -1.98 0.27
C GLY A 38 10.69 -0.97 -0.54
N ASN A 39 11.22 -0.60 -1.71
CA ASN A 39 10.53 0.30 -2.63
C ASN A 39 9.50 -0.47 -3.45
N THR A 40 8.23 -0.13 -3.28
CA THR A 40 7.10 -0.71 -4.02
C THR A 40 6.48 0.26 -5.01
N ALA A 41 7.06 1.46 -5.18
CA ALA A 41 6.58 2.45 -6.14
C ALA A 41 6.85 2.00 -7.58
N TYR A 42 5.96 2.42 -8.49
CA TYR A 42 6.02 2.17 -9.93
C TYR A 42 5.34 3.33 -10.68
N GLU A 43 5.43 3.32 -12.01
CA GLU A 43 4.83 4.35 -12.85
C GLU A 43 3.79 3.76 -13.79
N VAL A 44 2.76 4.55 -14.11
CA VAL A 44 1.72 4.21 -15.08
C VAL A 44 1.67 5.33 -16.13
N ALA A 45 1.98 5.00 -17.37
CA ALA A 45 1.82 5.89 -18.51
C ALA A 45 0.39 5.78 -19.04
N VAL A 46 -0.45 6.75 -18.70
CA VAL A 46 -1.86 6.78 -19.11
C VAL A 46 -2.01 7.68 -20.33
N THR A 47 -2.57 7.14 -21.42
CA THR A 47 -2.91 7.90 -22.61
C THR A 47 -4.42 7.97 -22.78
N PHE A 48 -4.93 9.14 -23.14
CA PHE A 48 -6.34 9.34 -23.45
C PHE A 48 -6.48 9.71 -24.93
N THR A 49 -7.50 9.19 -25.59
CA THR A 49 -7.88 9.71 -26.90
C THR A 49 -8.35 11.17 -26.77
N PRO A 50 -8.29 11.96 -27.85
CA PRO A 50 -8.90 13.29 -27.87
C PRO A 50 -10.41 13.25 -27.54
N ALA A 51 -11.11 12.19 -27.96
CA ALA A 51 -12.53 12.00 -27.67
C ALA A 51 -12.80 11.79 -26.17
N ALA A 52 -12.03 10.89 -25.52
CA ALA A 52 -12.12 10.68 -24.08
C ALA A 52 -11.83 11.96 -23.31
N THR A 53 -10.75 12.68 -23.67
CA THR A 53 -10.39 13.96 -23.03
C THR A 53 -11.53 14.99 -23.12
N ALA A 54 -12.14 15.14 -24.29
CA ALA A 54 -13.24 16.10 -24.52
C ALA A 54 -14.52 15.71 -23.76
N ALA A 55 -14.86 14.42 -23.75
CA ALA A 55 -16.03 13.91 -23.05
C ALA A 55 -15.90 14.08 -21.53
N MET A 56 -14.76 13.66 -20.96
CA MET A 56 -14.47 13.80 -19.53
C MET A 56 -14.50 15.27 -19.07
N LYS A 57 -13.96 16.18 -19.90
CA LYS A 57 -14.06 17.63 -19.67
C LYS A 57 -15.51 18.13 -19.68
N THR A 58 -16.33 17.64 -20.61
CA THR A 58 -17.75 18.00 -20.71
C THR A 58 -18.54 17.52 -19.49
N LEU A 59 -18.19 16.34 -18.99
CA LEU A 59 -18.78 15.74 -17.78
C LEU A 59 -18.24 16.36 -16.48
N GLY A 60 -17.15 17.14 -16.54
CA GLY A 60 -16.47 17.65 -15.35
C GLY A 60 -15.84 16.54 -14.50
N GLN A 61 -15.45 15.42 -15.13
CA GLN A 61 -14.92 14.24 -14.45
C GLN A 61 -13.41 14.07 -14.70
N GLY A 62 -12.72 13.53 -13.70
CA GLY A 62 -11.35 13.01 -13.81
C GLY A 62 -11.33 11.50 -14.02
N ALA A 63 -10.16 10.89 -13.89
CA ALA A 63 -9.99 9.45 -13.86
C ALA A 63 -9.27 9.01 -12.59
N THR A 64 -9.51 7.80 -12.14
CA THR A 64 -8.80 7.17 -11.03
C THR A 64 -7.93 6.06 -11.59
N VAL A 65 -6.63 6.13 -11.33
CA VAL A 65 -5.69 5.03 -11.58
C VAL A 65 -5.65 4.17 -10.33
N GLU A 66 -5.97 2.89 -10.47
CA GLU A 66 -5.94 1.93 -9.38
C GLU A 66 -4.92 0.84 -9.64
N GLY A 67 -4.11 0.56 -8.64
CA GLY A 67 -3.24 -0.61 -8.59
C GLY A 67 -3.70 -1.57 -7.51
N PHE A 68 -4.21 -2.74 -7.89
CA PHE A 68 -4.63 -3.79 -6.98
C PHE A 68 -3.51 -4.84 -6.84
N PHE A 69 -3.05 -5.05 -5.60
CA PHE A 69 -2.00 -6.00 -5.29
C PHE A 69 -2.62 -7.30 -4.79
N TYR A 70 -2.14 -8.43 -5.31
CA TYR A 70 -2.65 -9.74 -4.93
C TYR A 70 -1.61 -10.83 -5.15
N GLY A 71 -1.86 -12.06 -4.75
CA GLY A 71 -0.96 -13.16 -5.06
C GLY A 71 -1.56 -14.54 -4.77
N ALA A 72 -0.88 -15.58 -5.24
CA ALA A 72 -1.27 -16.95 -4.92
C ALA A 72 -1.05 -17.21 -3.42
N PRO A 73 -1.96 -17.94 -2.74
CA PRO A 73 -1.79 -18.27 -1.34
C PRO A 73 -0.61 -19.23 -1.13
N VAL A 74 0.06 -19.12 0.02
CA VAL A 74 0.82 -20.24 0.59
C VAL A 74 -0.15 -21.33 1.06
N GLU A 75 0.33 -22.57 1.22
CA GLU A 75 -0.52 -23.70 1.61
C GLU A 75 -1.35 -23.43 2.88
N ALA A 76 -0.72 -22.81 3.88
CA ALA A 76 -1.33 -22.49 5.17
C ALA A 76 -2.31 -21.29 5.13
N ALA A 77 -2.52 -20.66 3.97
CA ALA A 77 -3.38 -19.50 3.79
C ALA A 77 -4.46 -19.71 2.71
N ARG A 78 -4.67 -20.94 2.25
CA ARG A 78 -5.70 -21.25 1.22
C ARG A 78 -7.12 -20.88 1.66
N ASP A 79 -7.38 -20.81 2.95
CA ASP A 79 -8.67 -20.40 3.55
C ASP A 79 -8.88 -18.88 3.59
N LYS A 80 -7.89 -18.09 3.16
CA LYS A 80 -7.91 -16.62 3.18
C LYS A 80 -8.06 -16.01 1.78
N VAL A 81 -8.27 -16.82 0.76
CA VAL A 81 -8.41 -16.34 -0.61
C VAL A 81 -9.75 -15.64 -0.84
N ASP A 82 -9.77 -14.72 -1.80
CA ASP A 82 -11.00 -14.16 -2.36
C ASP A 82 -11.70 -15.15 -3.32
N ASP A 83 -12.81 -14.71 -3.90
CA ASP A 83 -13.62 -15.52 -4.84
C ASP A 83 -12.84 -15.91 -6.11
N ASP A 84 -11.78 -15.18 -6.45
CA ASP A 84 -10.88 -15.46 -7.57
C ASP A 84 -9.72 -16.39 -7.18
N GLY A 85 -9.64 -16.83 -5.92
CA GLY A 85 -8.60 -17.71 -5.41
C GLY A 85 -7.27 -17.03 -5.09
N HIS A 86 -7.27 -15.70 -4.95
CA HIS A 86 -6.08 -14.91 -4.64
C HIS A 86 -6.11 -14.38 -3.20
N ILE A 87 -4.93 -14.08 -2.67
CA ILE A 87 -4.79 -13.28 -1.44
C ILE A 87 -4.77 -11.80 -1.85
N PRO A 88 -5.82 -11.00 -1.52
CA PRO A 88 -5.81 -9.57 -1.75
C PRO A 88 -4.82 -8.90 -0.78
N ALA A 89 -3.84 -8.19 -1.32
CA ALA A 89 -2.79 -7.52 -0.55
C ALA A 89 -2.98 -6.00 -0.46
N GLY A 90 -4.15 -5.48 -0.86
CA GLY A 90 -4.47 -4.05 -0.79
C GLY A 90 -4.41 -3.34 -2.15
N MET A 91 -4.53 -2.02 -2.13
CA MET A 91 -4.59 -1.22 -3.36
C MET A 91 -4.07 0.20 -3.19
N ASP A 92 -3.54 0.76 -4.27
CA ASP A 92 -3.31 2.20 -4.44
C ASP A 92 -4.41 2.80 -5.32
N GLN A 93 -4.82 4.04 -5.02
CA GLN A 93 -5.70 4.84 -5.87
C GLN A 93 -5.12 6.25 -6.00
N VAL A 94 -5.04 6.75 -7.24
CA VAL A 94 -4.60 8.12 -7.54
C VAL A 94 -5.58 8.73 -8.53
N ASP A 95 -6.20 9.84 -8.12
CA ASP A 95 -7.06 10.64 -9.01
C ASP A 95 -6.22 11.54 -9.90
N ILE A 96 -6.58 11.60 -11.17
CA ILE A 96 -5.90 12.36 -12.21
C ILE A 96 -6.91 13.11 -13.09
N ALA A 97 -6.45 14.18 -13.73
CA ALA A 97 -7.19 14.74 -14.86
C ALA A 97 -7.17 13.77 -16.04
N ALA A 98 -8.22 13.76 -16.86
CA ALA A 98 -8.32 12.92 -18.06
C ALA A 98 -7.48 13.50 -19.22
N ASN A 99 -6.17 13.57 -19.04
CA ASN A 99 -5.18 13.95 -20.06
C ASN A 99 -3.99 12.99 -20.01
N THR A 100 -3.30 12.85 -21.15
CA THR A 100 -2.12 11.99 -21.26
C THR A 100 -1.02 12.43 -20.29
N GLN A 101 -0.60 11.52 -19.41
CA GLN A 101 0.40 11.77 -18.39
C GLN A 101 1.02 10.47 -17.84
N THR A 102 2.16 10.59 -17.17
CA THR A 102 2.71 9.51 -16.35
C THR A 102 2.36 9.75 -14.89
N VAL A 103 1.79 8.74 -14.24
CA VAL A 103 1.34 8.76 -12.85
C VAL A 103 2.30 7.94 -12.01
N LYS A 104 2.81 8.53 -10.94
CA LYS A 104 3.62 7.81 -9.95
C LYS A 104 2.70 7.15 -8.93
N MET A 105 2.72 5.82 -8.90
CA MET A 105 1.99 5.03 -7.94
C MET A 105 2.88 4.74 -6.73
N PRO A 106 2.42 5.00 -5.49
CA PRO A 106 3.30 4.96 -4.32
C PRO A 106 3.66 3.55 -3.86
N GLY A 107 2.85 2.53 -4.16
CA GLY A 107 3.02 1.17 -3.66
C GLY A 107 2.70 1.02 -2.17
N SER A 108 2.19 2.07 -1.52
CA SER A 108 1.94 2.12 -0.08
C SER A 108 0.64 1.43 0.32
N GLY A 109 -0.22 1.10 -0.64
CA GLY A 109 -1.46 0.36 -0.42
C GLY A 109 -1.28 -1.12 -0.10
N ILE A 110 -0.07 -1.66 -0.28
CA ILE A 110 0.24 -3.06 0.06
C ILE A 110 0.11 -3.25 1.58
N ASP A 111 -0.59 -4.27 2.04
CA ASP A 111 -0.60 -4.67 3.45
C ASP A 111 0.60 -5.59 3.73
N PRO A 112 1.63 -5.13 4.48
CA PRO A 112 2.79 -5.95 4.78
C PRO A 112 2.45 -7.18 5.63
N ASP A 113 1.36 -7.17 6.39
CA ASP A 113 0.94 -8.34 7.19
C ASP A 113 0.40 -9.47 6.31
N VAL A 114 -0.20 -9.12 5.17
CA VAL A 114 -0.75 -10.07 4.21
C VAL A 114 0.33 -10.70 3.33
N MET A 115 1.48 -10.05 3.16
CA MET A 115 2.56 -10.54 2.30
C MET A 115 3.12 -11.90 2.73
N ALA A 116 3.06 -12.24 4.01
CA ALA A 116 3.43 -13.57 4.53
C ALA A 116 2.49 -14.70 4.07
N HIS A 117 1.31 -14.35 3.55
CA HIS A 117 0.33 -15.29 3.00
C HIS A 117 0.46 -15.48 1.50
N ILE A 118 1.27 -14.65 0.82
CA ILE A 118 1.51 -14.74 -0.62
C ILE A 118 2.73 -15.62 -0.90
N ALA A 119 2.56 -16.57 -1.81
CA ALA A 119 3.61 -17.46 -2.27
C ALA A 119 4.84 -16.67 -2.77
N GLY A 120 5.99 -16.93 -2.14
CA GLY A 120 7.26 -16.26 -2.47
C GLY A 120 7.36 -14.80 -2.03
N GLY A 121 6.37 -14.25 -1.31
CA GLY A 121 6.38 -12.87 -0.81
C GLY A 121 6.40 -11.81 -1.92
N LYS A 122 5.99 -12.17 -3.13
CA LYS A 122 6.02 -11.29 -4.32
C LYS A 122 4.60 -11.10 -4.85
N PRO A 123 4.05 -9.87 -4.79
CA PRO A 123 2.69 -9.66 -5.24
C PRO A 123 2.64 -9.53 -6.77
N SER A 124 1.57 -10.08 -7.34
CA SER A 124 1.00 -9.65 -8.61
C SER A 124 0.38 -8.26 -8.46
N LEU A 125 0.24 -7.59 -9.60
CA LEU A 125 -0.34 -6.25 -9.72
C LEU A 125 -1.31 -6.25 -10.90
N MET A 126 -2.53 -5.78 -10.64
CA MET A 126 -3.48 -5.37 -11.66
C MET A 126 -3.56 -3.85 -11.67
N VAL A 127 -3.34 -3.23 -12.83
CA VAL A 127 -3.58 -1.79 -13.00
C VAL A 127 -4.81 -1.59 -13.88
N ARG A 128 -5.74 -0.77 -13.42
CA ARG A 128 -6.92 -0.34 -14.16
C ARG A 128 -7.15 1.16 -14.00
N VAL A 129 -7.80 1.74 -15.00
CA VAL A 129 -8.20 3.16 -14.99
C VAL A 129 -9.69 3.23 -15.27
N TYR A 130 -10.39 4.06 -14.51
CA TYR A 130 -11.82 4.30 -14.65
C TYR A 130 -12.13 5.78 -14.40
N SER A 131 -13.25 6.29 -14.92
CA SER A 131 -13.67 7.68 -14.65
C SER A 131 -13.92 7.84 -13.15
N SER A 132 -13.37 8.88 -12.53
CA SER A 132 -13.60 9.19 -11.12
C SER A 132 -15.09 9.39 -10.90
N THR A 133 -15.73 8.43 -10.25
CA THR A 133 -17.18 8.42 -10.13
C THR A 133 -17.63 9.43 -9.08
N THR A 134 -18.66 10.20 -9.40
CA THR A 134 -19.57 10.70 -8.37
C THR A 134 -20.58 9.58 -8.08
N ALA A 135 -21.10 9.48 -6.86
CA ALA A 135 -22.01 8.40 -6.49
C ALA A 135 -23.14 8.25 -7.53
N GLY A 136 -23.24 7.07 -8.16
CA GLY A 136 -24.27 6.76 -9.16
C GLY A 136 -23.89 6.98 -10.63
N THR A 137 -22.70 7.49 -10.96
CA THR A 137 -22.25 7.61 -12.36
C THR A 137 -21.52 6.34 -12.82
N PRO A 138 -21.92 5.70 -13.93
CA PRO A 138 -21.18 4.56 -14.46
C PRO A 138 -19.81 4.99 -14.99
N ASN A 139 -18.87 4.03 -15.08
CA ASN A 139 -17.57 4.27 -15.70
C ASN A 139 -17.74 4.70 -17.16
N GLN A 140 -17.16 5.84 -17.52
CA GLN A 140 -17.22 6.42 -18.87
C GLN A 140 -16.03 5.99 -19.75
N LEU A 141 -14.98 5.43 -19.16
CA LEU A 141 -13.75 5.13 -19.88
C LEU A 141 -13.64 3.65 -20.24
N ASP A 142 -13.22 3.35 -21.46
CA ASP A 142 -12.75 2.02 -21.84
C ASP A 142 -11.23 2.04 -21.91
N CYS A 143 -10.59 1.38 -20.95
CA CYS A 143 -9.14 1.39 -20.82
C CYS A 143 -8.58 -0.02 -20.91
N THR A 144 -7.39 -0.16 -21.48
CA THR A 144 -6.62 -1.40 -21.34
C THR A 144 -6.32 -1.67 -19.87
N THR A 145 -6.12 -2.93 -19.52
CA THR A 145 -5.70 -3.33 -18.17
C THR A 145 -4.31 -3.96 -18.23
N PHE A 146 -3.56 -3.79 -17.15
CA PHE A 146 -2.32 -4.53 -16.95
C PHE A 146 -2.56 -5.61 -15.90
N ASN A 147 -2.09 -6.82 -16.19
CA ASN A 147 -2.03 -7.92 -15.23
C ASN A 147 -0.63 -8.53 -15.30
N GLY A 148 0.13 -8.42 -14.21
CA GLY A 148 1.50 -8.89 -14.16
C GLY A 148 2.06 -8.88 -12.74
N THR A 149 3.38 -8.84 -12.62
CA THR A 149 4.05 -8.73 -11.31
C THR A 149 4.37 -7.28 -11.00
N LEU A 150 4.42 -6.93 -9.71
CA LEU A 150 4.92 -5.61 -9.30
C LEU A 150 6.35 -5.37 -9.81
N ALA A 151 7.20 -6.40 -9.78
CA ALA A 151 8.56 -6.30 -10.30
C ALA A 151 8.61 -5.89 -11.78
N ALA A 152 7.72 -6.42 -12.63
CA ALA A 152 7.66 -6.02 -14.03
C ALA A 152 7.23 -4.54 -14.17
N ALA A 153 6.25 -4.08 -13.41
CA ALA A 153 5.82 -2.68 -13.38
C ALA A 153 6.90 -1.71 -12.88
N GLN A 154 7.88 -2.21 -12.13
CA GLN A 154 9.03 -1.42 -11.67
C GLN A 154 10.15 -1.31 -12.70
N THR A 155 10.14 -2.12 -13.76
CA THR A 155 11.16 -2.05 -14.83
C THR A 155 10.87 -0.98 -15.88
N ALA A 156 9.60 -0.67 -16.11
CA ALA A 156 9.15 0.33 -17.07
C ALA A 156 7.72 0.79 -16.71
N PRO A 157 7.33 2.03 -17.07
CA PRO A 157 5.97 2.50 -16.86
C PRO A 157 4.94 1.56 -17.49
N VAL A 158 3.91 1.22 -16.71
CA VAL A 158 2.78 0.41 -17.19
C VAL A 158 1.96 1.25 -18.17
N ALA A 159 1.86 0.80 -19.42
CA ALA A 159 1.09 1.50 -20.44
C ALA A 159 -0.41 1.20 -20.29
N ILE A 160 -1.22 2.24 -20.12
CA ILE A 160 -2.68 2.16 -20.12
C ILE A 160 -3.22 3.12 -21.18
N ALA A 161 -3.94 2.60 -22.16
CA ALA A 161 -4.62 3.40 -23.17
C ALA A 161 -6.12 3.45 -22.87
N CYS A 162 -6.68 4.65 -22.87
CA CYS A 162 -8.07 4.92 -22.55
C CYS A 162 -8.80 5.62 -23.71
N ASP A 163 -9.98 5.12 -24.03
CA ASP A 163 -10.96 5.76 -24.90
C ASP A 163 -12.27 6.00 -24.14
N ILE A 164 -13.22 6.67 -24.78
CA ILE A 164 -14.58 6.84 -24.28
C ILE A 164 -15.42 5.57 -24.55
N ARG A 165 -16.31 5.23 -23.63
CA ARG A 165 -17.33 4.18 -23.80
C ARG A 165 -18.54 4.64 -24.60
#